data_AF-A0A932UU25-F1
#
_entry.id   AF-A0A932UU25-F1
#
_cell.length_a   1.000
_cell.length_b   1.000
_cell.length_c   1.000
_cell.angle_alpha   90.00
_cell.angle_beta   90.00
_cell.angle_gamma   90.00
#
_symmetry.space_group_name_H-M   'P 1'
#
loop_
_entity.id
_entity.type
_entity.pdbx_description
1 polymer ?
#
loop_
_entity_poly.entity_id
_entity_poly.type
_entity_poly.pdbx_seq_one_letter_code
_entity_poly.pdbx_strand_id
1 'polypeptide(L)'
;VDLTEGTTRVEGVPEIIYRMYLGGSAMAVVPINAQTITHMVNATRALTGWDTSLWELMKVAERGAALARVFNCREGFTPKDDVLPPRLHEAFTCGPLKGVRIDPDQFARALRLYYQMEGWDPDTGWPTFAKLAELGIEWAARPGDTW
;
A
#
# COMPACT_ATOMS: atom_id res chain seq x y z
N VAL A 1 -13.59 7.81 23.59
CA VAL A 1 -13.40 6.74 24.59
C VAL A 1 -13.21 7.41 25.92
N ASP A 2 -14.09 7.15 26.88
CA ASP A 2 -13.90 7.61 28.27
C ASP A 2 -13.34 6.42 29.08
N LEU A 3 -12.11 6.57 29.58
CA LEU A 3 -11.39 5.50 30.26
C LEU A 3 -11.82 5.32 31.73
N THR A 4 -12.64 6.23 32.26
CA THR A 4 -13.13 6.19 33.64
C THR A 4 -14.41 5.37 33.79
N GLU A 5 -15.24 5.33 32.74
CA GLU A 5 -16.53 4.62 32.75
C GLU A 5 -16.50 3.31 31.97
N GLY A 6 -15.39 2.97 31.31
CA GLY A 6 -15.26 1.74 30.51
C GLY A 6 -16.19 1.70 29.29
N THR A 7 -16.78 2.84 28.90
CA THR A 7 -17.70 2.94 27.77
C THR A 7 -17.00 3.54 26.55
N THR A 8 -17.14 2.85 25.42
CA THR A 8 -16.72 3.40 24.12
C THR A 8 -17.96 3.87 23.38
N ARG A 9 -18.20 5.18 23.39
CA ARG A 9 -19.12 5.80 22.43
C ARG A 9 -18.42 5.90 21.08
N VAL A 10 -18.95 5.19 20.10
CA VAL A 10 -18.62 5.40 18.69
C VAL A 10 -19.44 6.61 18.23
N GLU A 11 -18.79 7.76 18.07
CA GLU A 11 -19.43 8.88 17.40
C GLU A 11 -19.66 8.48 15.93
N GLY A 12 -20.87 8.74 15.42
CA GLY A 12 -21.17 8.52 14.01
C GLY A 12 -20.20 9.30 13.13
N VAL A 13 -19.99 8.81 11.90
CA VAL A 13 -19.09 9.45 10.94
C VAL A 13 -19.51 10.93 10.76
N PRO A 14 -18.61 11.91 11.02
CA PRO A 14 -18.94 13.33 10.93
C PRO A 14 -19.51 13.73 9.56
N GLU A 15 -20.53 14.59 9.52
CA GLU A 15 -21.23 15.02 8.28
C GLU A 15 -20.27 15.53 7.19
N ILE A 16 -19.15 16.13 7.60
CA ILE A 16 -18.11 16.62 6.70
C ILE A 16 -17.51 15.52 5.80
N ILE A 17 -17.45 14.28 6.27
CA ILE A 17 -16.98 13.14 5.47
C ILE A 17 -17.98 12.80 4.37
N TYR A 18 -19.29 12.91 4.62
CA TYR A 18 -20.29 12.70 3.58
C TYR A 18 -20.28 13.79 2.51
N ARG A 19 -20.03 15.06 2.90
CA ARG A 19 -19.98 16.19 1.96
C ARG A 19 -18.70 16.25 1.14
N MET A 20 -17.57 15.78 1.67
CA MET A 20 -16.28 15.82 0.98
C MET A 20 -16.18 14.78 -0.16
N TYR A 21 -17.00 13.73 -0.13
CA TYR A 21 -16.92 12.59 -1.05
C TYR A 21 -18.24 12.32 -1.80
N LEU A 22 -18.93 13.37 -2.27
CA LEU A 22 -20.22 13.30 -3.00
C LEU A 22 -20.18 12.58 -4.38
N GLY A 23 -19.06 11.96 -4.77
CA GLY A 23 -18.84 11.38 -6.10
C GLY A 23 -18.82 9.85 -6.15
N GLY A 24 -19.58 9.15 -5.30
CA GLY A 24 -19.67 7.67 -5.31
C GLY A 24 -18.43 6.92 -4.78
N SER A 25 -17.27 7.55 -4.70
CA SER A 25 -16.03 6.97 -4.15
C SER A 25 -16.08 6.71 -2.64
N ALA A 26 -16.95 7.41 -1.89
CA ALA A 26 -17.12 7.20 -0.45
C ALA A 26 -17.68 5.82 -0.09
N MET A 27 -18.50 5.20 -0.94
CA MET A 27 -19.11 3.90 -0.64
C MET A 27 -18.10 2.75 -0.59
N ALA A 28 -16.94 2.90 -1.24
CA ALA A 28 -15.83 1.95 -1.15
C ALA A 28 -14.83 2.31 -0.05
N VAL A 29 -14.53 3.61 0.14
CA VAL A 29 -13.51 4.09 1.07
C VAL A 29 -13.97 4.09 2.53
N VAL A 30 -15.23 4.42 2.81
CA VAL A 30 -15.76 4.44 4.19
C VAL A 30 -15.77 3.03 4.79
N PRO A 31 -16.17 1.96 4.08
CA PRO A 31 -15.96 0.60 4.57
C PRO A 31 -14.49 0.28 4.81
N ILE A 32 -13.56 0.65 3.92
CA ILE A 32 -12.11 0.38 4.12
C ILE A 32 -11.60 0.96 5.45
N ASN A 33 -12.05 2.15 5.83
CA ASN A 33 -11.62 2.80 7.08
C ASN A 33 -12.46 2.41 8.32
N ALA A 34 -13.67 1.88 8.13
CA ALA A 34 -14.58 1.51 9.22
C ALA A 34 -14.60 0.00 9.52
N GLN A 35 -14.16 -0.84 8.58
CA GLN A 35 -14.15 -2.28 8.75
C GLN A 35 -12.85 -2.75 9.38
N THR A 36 -12.97 -3.62 10.38
CA THR A 36 -11.80 -4.28 10.92
C THR A 36 -11.25 -5.28 9.90
N ILE A 37 -9.96 -5.56 9.99
CA ILE A 37 -9.31 -6.55 9.13
C ILE A 37 -10.01 -7.93 9.24
N THR A 38 -10.55 -8.25 10.41
CA THR A 38 -11.36 -9.45 10.66
C THR A 38 -12.64 -9.50 9.83
N HIS A 39 -13.30 -8.36 9.60
CA HIS A 39 -14.50 -8.32 8.77
C HIS A 39 -14.21 -8.69 7.31
N MET A 40 -13.05 -8.28 6.77
CA MET A 40 -12.66 -8.65 5.41
C MET A 40 -12.46 -10.17 5.27
N VAL A 41 -11.74 -10.80 6.21
CA VAL A 41 -11.54 -12.25 6.21
C VAL A 41 -12.87 -13.00 6.28
N ASN A 42 -13.75 -12.59 7.19
CA ASN A 42 -15.06 -13.23 7.36
C ASN A 42 -15.96 -13.02 6.14
N ALA A 43 -15.94 -11.83 5.52
CA ALA A 43 -16.68 -11.56 4.30
C ALA A 43 -16.18 -12.42 3.14
N THR A 44 -14.87 -12.54 2.93
CA THR A 44 -14.32 -13.40 1.89
C THR A 44 -14.71 -14.86 2.09
N ARG A 45 -14.60 -15.38 3.32
CA ARG A 45 -15.07 -16.73 3.68
C ARG A 45 -16.55 -16.93 3.34
N ALA A 46 -17.41 -16.01 3.76
CA ALA A 46 -18.85 -16.12 3.57
C ALA A 46 -19.28 -16.01 2.10
N LEU A 47 -18.64 -15.12 1.32
CA LEU A 47 -19.02 -14.85 -0.07
C LEU A 47 -18.46 -15.89 -1.05
N THR A 48 -17.22 -16.34 -0.83
CA THR A 48 -16.52 -17.21 -1.79
C THR A 48 -16.49 -18.67 -1.36
N GLY A 49 -16.75 -18.96 -0.08
CA GLY A 49 -16.57 -20.29 0.50
C GLY A 49 -15.10 -20.68 0.74
N TRP A 50 -14.14 -19.80 0.44
CA TRP A 50 -12.73 -20.03 0.68
C TRP A 50 -12.40 -19.87 2.17
N ASP A 51 -11.98 -20.95 2.83
CA ASP A 51 -11.45 -20.86 4.19
C ASP A 51 -10.05 -20.23 4.19
N THR A 52 -10.02 -18.91 4.28
CA THR A 52 -8.80 -18.09 4.22
C THR A 52 -8.50 -17.42 5.55
N SER A 53 -7.23 -17.13 5.78
CA SER A 53 -6.71 -16.29 6.85
C SER A 53 -6.38 -14.88 6.36
N LEU A 54 -6.15 -13.96 7.29
CA LEU A 54 -5.60 -12.63 6.97
C LEU A 54 -4.26 -12.74 6.24
N TRP A 55 -3.39 -13.62 6.72
CA TRP A 55 -2.07 -13.82 6.13
C TRP A 55 -2.15 -14.19 4.65
N GLU A 56 -3.05 -15.11 4.29
CA GLU A 56 -3.27 -15.50 2.89
C GLU A 56 -3.81 -14.35 2.05
N LEU A 57 -4.75 -13.56 2.58
CA LEU A 57 -5.25 -12.37 1.88
C LEU A 57 -4.14 -11.33 1.66
N MET A 58 -3.28 -11.11 2.65
CA MET A 58 -2.11 -10.24 2.50
C MET A 58 -1.14 -10.77 1.44
N LYS A 59 -0.89 -12.09 1.41
CA LYS A 59 -0.04 -12.71 0.38
C LYS A 59 -0.62 -12.62 -1.02
N VAL A 60 -1.95 -12.69 -1.16
CA VAL A 60 -2.62 -12.44 -2.44
C VAL A 60 -2.41 -11.00 -2.90
N ALA A 61 -2.54 -10.03 -1.99
CA ALA A 61 -2.29 -8.61 -2.30
C ALA A 61 -0.82 -8.35 -2.67
N GLU A 62 0.13 -8.91 -1.91
CA GLU A 62 1.57 -8.82 -2.17
C GLU A 62 1.92 -9.42 -3.55
N ARG A 63 1.32 -10.57 -3.90
CA ARG A 63 1.47 -11.17 -5.24
C ARG A 63 0.99 -10.24 -6.35
N GLY A 64 -0.17 -9.59 -6.16
CA GLY A 64 -0.69 -8.62 -7.13
C GLY A 64 0.24 -7.42 -7.32
N ALA A 65 0.76 -6.87 -6.21
CA ALA A 65 1.70 -5.75 -6.25
C ALA A 65 3.03 -6.14 -6.93
N ALA A 66 3.59 -7.30 -6.61
CA ALA A 66 4.81 -7.82 -7.23
C ALA A 66 4.63 -8.05 -8.73
N LEU A 67 3.50 -8.61 -9.18
CA LEU A 67 3.22 -8.80 -10.61
C LEU A 67 3.08 -7.46 -11.35
N ALA A 68 2.39 -6.48 -10.76
CA ALA A 68 2.32 -5.14 -11.33
C ALA A 68 3.71 -4.50 -11.45
N ARG A 69 4.58 -4.72 -10.45
CA ARG A 69 5.97 -4.25 -10.49
C ARG A 69 6.78 -4.93 -11.59
N VAL A 70 6.72 -6.26 -11.69
CA VAL A 70 7.36 -7.03 -12.77
C VAL A 70 6.94 -6.49 -14.13
N PHE A 71 5.63 -6.26 -14.33
CA PHE A 71 5.12 -5.70 -15.57
C PHE A 71 5.75 -4.33 -15.86
N ASN A 72 5.71 -3.40 -14.91
CA ASN A 72 6.30 -2.07 -15.08
C ASN A 72 7.80 -2.14 -15.41
N CYS A 73 8.56 -2.97 -14.69
CA CYS A 73 9.98 -3.15 -14.95
C CYS A 73 10.28 -3.77 -16.32
N ARG A 74 9.42 -4.68 -16.80
CA ARG A 74 9.50 -5.24 -18.15
C ARG A 74 9.26 -4.17 -19.22
N GLU A 75 8.33 -3.25 -18.98
CA GLU A 75 8.05 -2.12 -19.88
C GLU A 75 9.09 -0.98 -19.75
N GLY A 76 10.10 -1.15 -18.90
CA GLY A 76 11.24 -0.24 -18.79
C GLY A 76 11.21 0.74 -17.62
N PHE A 77 10.25 0.62 -16.70
CA PHE A 77 10.26 1.40 -15.46
C PHE A 77 11.42 0.98 -14.55
N THR A 78 12.08 1.98 -13.99
CA THR A 78 13.24 1.84 -13.12
C THR A 78 13.00 2.58 -11.80
N PRO A 79 13.86 2.41 -10.80
CA PRO A 79 13.85 3.23 -9.59
C PRO A 79 13.90 4.75 -9.83
N LYS A 80 14.37 5.20 -11.00
CA LYS A 80 14.43 6.62 -11.36
C LYS A 80 13.07 7.22 -11.71
N ASP A 81 12.09 6.39 -12.02
CA ASP A 81 10.75 6.81 -12.40
C ASP A 81 9.81 6.93 -11.19
N ASP A 82 10.19 6.31 -10.05
CA ASP A 82 9.44 6.36 -8.79
C ASP A 82 9.76 7.66 -8.01
N VAL A 83 9.34 8.79 -8.58
CA VAL A 83 9.62 10.14 -8.06
C VAL A 83 8.37 10.85 -7.56
N LEU A 84 8.56 11.74 -6.59
CA LEU A 84 7.52 12.65 -6.15
C LEU A 84 7.43 13.88 -7.07
N PRO A 85 6.24 14.48 -7.20
CA PRO A 85 6.10 15.78 -7.84
C PRO A 85 7.01 16.83 -7.17
N PRO A 86 7.72 17.69 -7.94
CA PRO A 86 8.67 18.67 -7.40
C PRO A 86 8.13 19.55 -6.28
N ARG A 87 6.82 19.86 -6.34
CA ARG A 87 6.11 20.68 -5.35
C ARG A 87 6.20 20.13 -3.92
N LEU A 88 6.33 18.82 -3.74
CA LEU A 88 6.44 18.20 -2.41
C LEU A 88 7.82 18.40 -1.77
N HIS A 89 8.84 18.75 -2.57
CA HIS A 89 10.17 19.11 -2.09
C HIS A 89 10.27 20.59 -1.70
N GLU A 90 9.25 21.40 -2.00
CA GLU A 90 9.16 22.79 -1.58
C GLU A 90 8.47 22.92 -0.22
N ALA A 91 9.01 23.79 0.64
CA ALA A 91 8.45 24.00 1.96
C ALA A 91 7.05 24.64 1.91
N PHE A 92 6.15 24.19 2.78
CA PHE A 92 4.86 24.87 2.95
C PHE A 92 5.08 26.31 3.44
N THR A 93 4.36 27.24 2.84
CA THR A 93 4.50 28.68 3.11
C THR A 93 3.67 29.14 4.31
N CYS A 94 2.60 28.42 4.65
CA CYS A 94 1.67 28.75 5.73
C CYS A 94 1.05 27.49 6.37
N GLY A 95 0.32 27.71 7.48
CA GLY A 95 -0.38 26.65 8.21
C GLY A 95 0.51 25.88 9.22
N PRO A 96 -0.03 24.83 9.85
CA PRO A 96 0.67 24.06 10.89
C PRO A 96 1.96 23.38 10.41
N LEU A 97 2.07 23.11 9.11
CA LEU A 97 3.23 22.47 8.49
C LEU A 97 4.19 23.48 7.84
N LYS A 98 4.07 24.78 8.14
CA LYS A 98 4.96 25.81 7.57
C LYS A 98 6.44 25.44 7.77
N GLY A 99 7.20 25.49 6.68
CA GLY A 99 8.63 25.14 6.67
C GLY A 99 8.92 23.64 6.47
N VAL A 100 7.92 22.76 6.58
CA VAL A 100 8.07 21.32 6.31
C VAL A 100 8.15 21.08 4.80
N ARG A 101 9.08 20.23 4.39
CA ARG A 101 9.23 19.73 3.02
C ARG A 101 9.70 18.28 3.06
N ILE A 102 9.52 17.55 1.96
CA ILE A 102 10.13 16.24 1.80
C ILE A 102 11.55 16.43 1.26
N ASP A 103 12.55 16.01 2.03
CA ASP A 103 13.93 16.03 1.58
C ASP A 103 14.16 14.98 0.47
N PRO A 104 14.69 15.35 -0.71
CA PRO A 104 14.90 14.42 -1.81
C PRO A 104 15.80 13.23 -1.45
N ASP A 105 16.87 13.47 -0.69
CA ASP A 105 17.81 12.41 -0.31
C ASP A 105 17.18 11.47 0.72
N GLN A 106 16.40 12.00 1.65
CA GLN A 106 15.60 11.20 2.58
C GLN A 106 14.57 10.34 1.85
N PHE A 107 13.88 10.92 0.85
CA PHE A 107 12.94 10.16 0.03
C PHE A 107 13.64 9.04 -0.75
N ALA A 108 14.79 9.31 -1.36
CA ALA A 108 15.56 8.29 -2.08
C ALA A 108 16.01 7.14 -1.16
N ARG A 109 16.41 7.44 0.08
CA ARG A 109 16.72 6.41 1.09
C ARG A 109 15.48 5.61 1.51
N ALA A 110 14.35 6.28 1.70
CA ALA A 110 13.08 5.63 2.04
C ALA A 110 12.59 4.71 0.92
N LEU A 111 12.73 5.13 -0.34
CA LEU A 111 12.42 4.29 -1.51
C LEU A 111 13.31 3.04 -1.56
N ARG A 112 14.62 3.19 -1.33
CA ARG A 112 15.55 2.06 -1.24
C ARG A 112 15.14 1.07 -0.15
N LEU A 113 14.78 1.58 1.02
CA LEU A 113 14.32 0.75 2.13
C LEU A 113 13.01 0.04 1.80
N TYR A 114 12.07 0.73 1.16
CA TYR A 114 10.80 0.16 0.73
C TYR A 114 11.01 -1.05 -0.19
N TYR A 115 11.86 -0.92 -1.21
CA TYR A 115 12.20 -2.05 -2.09
C TYR A 115 12.80 -3.23 -1.33
N GLN A 116 13.71 -2.97 -0.38
CA GLN A 116 14.28 -4.04 0.44
C GLN A 116 13.22 -4.75 1.27
N MET A 117 12.26 -4.03 1.84
CA MET A 117 11.13 -4.60 2.59
C MET A 117 10.22 -5.47 1.71
N GLU A 118 9.97 -5.04 0.48
CA GLU A 118 9.17 -5.79 -0.51
C GLU A 118 9.96 -6.95 -1.15
N GLY A 119 11.26 -7.09 -0.86
CA GLY A 119 12.12 -8.11 -1.46
C GLY A 119 12.46 -7.83 -2.92
N TRP A 120 12.58 -6.56 -3.28
CA TRP A 120 12.95 -6.08 -4.62
C TRP A 120 14.39 -5.55 -4.62
N ASP A 121 15.06 -5.68 -5.76
CA ASP A 121 16.39 -5.15 -5.97
C ASP A 121 16.32 -3.61 -6.03
N PRO A 122 17.04 -2.90 -5.15
CA PRO A 122 16.97 -1.45 -5.09
C PRO A 122 17.57 -0.72 -6.28
N ASP A 123 18.47 -1.36 -7.02
CA ASP A 123 19.20 -0.74 -8.12
C ASP A 123 18.48 -0.96 -9.46
N THR A 124 17.82 -2.12 -9.61
CA THR A 124 17.06 -2.45 -10.84
C THR A 124 15.55 -2.25 -10.70
N GLY A 125 15.02 -2.27 -9.49
CA GLY A 125 13.57 -2.19 -9.19
C GLY A 125 12.82 -3.51 -9.39
N TRP A 126 13.49 -4.57 -9.84
CA TRP A 126 12.90 -5.88 -10.08
C TRP A 126 12.66 -6.63 -8.75
N PRO A 127 11.51 -7.29 -8.58
CA PRO A 127 11.35 -8.26 -7.50
C PRO A 127 12.39 -9.38 -7.61
N THR A 128 13.00 -9.76 -6.49
CA THR A 128 14.02 -10.81 -6.47
C THR A 128 13.40 -12.18 -6.76
N PHE A 129 14.19 -13.11 -7.32
CA PHE A 129 13.73 -14.48 -7.57
C PHE A 129 13.19 -15.15 -6.29
N ALA A 130 13.87 -14.97 -5.16
CA ALA A 130 13.43 -15.51 -3.87
C ALA A 130 12.02 -15.00 -3.47
N LYS A 131 11.76 -13.70 -3.66
CA LYS A 131 10.44 -13.11 -3.41
C LYS A 131 9.37 -13.66 -4.36
N LEU A 132 9.69 -13.81 -5.64
CA LEU A 132 8.75 -14.36 -6.62
C LEU A 132 8.42 -15.83 -6.35
N ALA A 133 9.42 -16.63 -5.93
CA ALA A 133 9.22 -18.01 -5.50
C ALA A 133 8.39 -18.12 -4.22
N GLU A 134 8.62 -17.23 -3.24
CA GLU A 134 7.79 -17.14 -2.02
C GLU A 134 6.31 -16.88 -2.36
N LEU A 135 6.05 -16.07 -3.38
CA LEU A 135 4.71 -15.71 -3.83
C LEU A 135 4.09 -16.72 -4.81
N GLY A 136 4.84 -17.72 -5.28
CA GLY A 136 4.40 -18.71 -6.27
C GLY A 136 4.20 -18.13 -7.67
N ILE A 137 5.00 -17.13 -8.03
CA ILE A 137 4.98 -16.44 -9.33
C ILE A 137 6.39 -16.35 -9.95
N GLU A 138 7.23 -17.35 -9.71
CA GLU A 138 8.60 -17.45 -10.23
C GLU A 138 8.66 -17.44 -11.76
N TRP A 139 7.59 -17.85 -12.45
CA TRP A 139 7.46 -17.75 -13.90
C TRP A 139 7.51 -16.31 -14.42
N ALA A 140 7.26 -15.33 -13.54
CA ALA A 140 7.30 -13.90 -13.84
C ALA A 140 8.71 -13.29 -13.60
N ALA A 141 9.70 -14.10 -13.25
CA ALA A 141 11.08 -13.63 -13.06
C ALA A 141 11.64 -12.96 -14.32
N ARG A 142 12.63 -12.10 -14.11
CA ARG A 142 13.33 -11.43 -15.21
C ARG A 142 13.95 -12.47 -16.16
N PRO A 143 13.89 -12.27 -17.48
CA PRO A 143 14.56 -13.17 -18.42
C PRO A 143 16.05 -13.28 -18.10
N GLY A 144 16.51 -14.51 -17.80
CA GLY A 144 17.88 -14.80 -17.39
C GLY A 144 18.08 -14.99 -15.89
N ASP A 145 17.10 -14.62 -15.06
CA ASP A 145 17.12 -14.95 -13.63
C ASP A 145 16.63 -16.39 -13.47
N THR A 146 17.57 -17.33 -13.35
CA THR A 146 17.32 -18.71 -12.93
C THR A 146 17.98 -18.98 -11.59
N TRP A 147 17.54 -20.04 -10.93
CA TRP A 147 18.15 -20.59 -9.72
C TRP A 147 19.63 -20.93 -9.89
#